data_AF-A0A969B971-F1
#
_entry.id   AF-A0A969B971-F1
#
_cell.length_a   1.000
_cell.length_b   1.000
_cell.length_c   1.000
_cell.angle_alpha   90.00
_cell.angle_beta   90.00
_cell.angle_gamma   90.00
#
_symmetry.space_group_name_H-M   'P 1'
#
loop_
_entity.id
_entity.type
_entity.pdbx_description
1 polymer ?
#
loop_
_entity_poly.entity_id
_entity_poly.type
_entity_poly.pdbx_seq_one_letter_code
_entity_poly.pdbx_strand_id
1 'polypeptide(L)'
;MPTLEIGESTLFQNVDLILRGHLHETSIESVVAARGAALKVAAGAAYQTRRWPNRAHYLTIDRDQVAIFPIRYEDTPTEIWTVDPSLFPNGPGYEGRFPLPRAAATPSRPSAAPPAAGPVHLPRFRSNVASRHGLPFVGRDQLLTEVEKLLDAAEAEFVLVLHGPPGVGKSELAREVARRRRDRYPGGTFFVDASNAELLLDLVRIGANHLGLEPPPGASLLERCEQALLSFGSVPTLLVYDNVTSFEAIARWLPP
;
A
#
# COMPACT_ATOMS: atom_id res chain seq x y z
N MET A 1 -14.84 -44.86 -13.51
CA MET A 1 -13.44 -44.44 -13.72
C MET A 1 -13.09 -43.48 -12.59
N PRO A 2 -12.37 -43.91 -11.54
CA PRO A 2 -12.03 -43.07 -10.40
C PRO A 2 -10.83 -42.19 -10.76
N THR A 3 -10.99 -40.87 -10.66
CA THR A 3 -9.91 -39.90 -10.91
C THR A 3 -9.13 -39.71 -9.62
N LEU A 4 -7.80 -39.85 -9.68
CA LEU A 4 -6.88 -39.87 -8.53
C LEU A 4 -6.99 -38.60 -7.65
N GLU A 5 -7.53 -38.72 -6.43
CA GLU A 5 -7.39 -37.75 -5.32
C GLU A 5 -6.17 -38.06 -4.42
N ILE A 6 -5.03 -38.44 -5.01
CA ILE A 6 -3.85 -38.86 -4.21
C ILE A 6 -2.94 -37.67 -3.82
N GLY A 7 -3.22 -36.46 -4.32
CA GLY A 7 -2.41 -35.26 -4.06
C GLY A 7 -2.87 -34.35 -2.89
N GLU A 8 -4.17 -34.16 -2.70
CA GLU A 8 -4.68 -33.14 -1.74
C GLU A 8 -4.56 -33.59 -0.28
N SER A 9 -4.78 -34.88 0.00
CA SER A 9 -4.74 -35.43 1.37
C SER A 9 -3.36 -35.32 2.03
N THR A 10 -2.28 -35.45 1.26
CA THR A 10 -0.89 -35.30 1.74
C THR A 10 -0.53 -33.83 1.96
N LEU A 11 -1.08 -32.93 1.15
CA LEU A 11 -0.86 -31.48 1.29
C LEU A 11 -1.48 -30.96 2.59
N PHE A 12 -2.74 -31.31 2.88
CA PHE A 12 -3.43 -30.92 4.12
C PHE A 12 -2.76 -31.43 5.41
N GLN A 13 -1.96 -32.50 5.31
CA GLN A 13 -1.21 -33.04 6.43
C GLN A 13 0.09 -32.29 6.74
N ASN A 14 0.55 -31.38 5.87
CA ASN A 14 1.88 -30.77 5.96
C ASN A 14 1.88 -29.24 6.05
N VAL A 15 0.73 -28.58 5.92
CA VAL A 15 0.62 -27.11 5.95
C VAL A 15 -0.58 -26.67 6.78
N ASP A 16 -0.48 -25.52 7.46
CA ASP A 16 -1.62 -24.91 8.19
C ASP A 16 -2.51 -24.04 7.29
N LEU A 17 -1.97 -23.53 6.18
CA LEU A 17 -2.62 -22.56 5.31
C LEU A 17 -2.35 -22.88 3.85
N ILE A 18 -3.41 -22.96 3.04
CA ILE A 18 -3.33 -23.14 1.58
C ILE A 18 -3.98 -21.94 0.91
N LEU A 19 -3.18 -21.23 0.12
CA LEU A 19 -3.64 -20.12 -0.71
C LEU A 19 -3.94 -20.62 -2.12
N ARG A 20 -5.15 -20.34 -2.61
CA ARG A 20 -5.55 -20.73 -3.97
C ARG A 20 -6.01 -19.50 -4.76
N GLY A 21 -5.41 -19.30 -5.93
CA GLY A 21 -5.92 -18.40 -6.97
C GLY A 21 -6.61 -19.19 -8.08
N HIS A 22 -7.51 -18.54 -8.84
CA HIS A 22 -8.31 -19.03 -10.00
C HIS A 22 -9.78 -19.37 -9.77
N LEU A 23 -10.38 -19.06 -8.61
CA LEU A 23 -11.84 -19.20 -8.46
C LEU A 23 -12.51 -17.85 -8.77
N HIS A 24 -13.59 -17.88 -9.56
CA HIS A 24 -14.44 -16.70 -9.82
C HIS A 24 -15.25 -16.28 -8.58
N GLU A 25 -15.06 -16.98 -7.47
CA GLU A 25 -15.75 -16.82 -6.21
C GLU A 25 -14.74 -16.82 -5.07
N THR A 26 -15.11 -16.09 -4.02
CA THR A 26 -14.32 -15.94 -2.81
C THR A 26 -14.81 -16.95 -1.79
N SER A 27 -13.93 -17.81 -1.27
CA SER A 27 -14.32 -18.81 -0.26
C SER A 27 -13.22 -19.06 0.77
N ILE A 28 -13.64 -19.35 1.99
CA ILE A 28 -12.78 -19.74 3.10
C ILE A 28 -13.34 -21.02 3.67
N GLU A 29 -12.54 -22.09 3.63
CA GLU A 29 -12.95 -23.43 4.03
C GLU A 29 -11.93 -23.99 5.01
N SER A 30 -12.38 -24.42 6.20
CA SER A 30 -11.56 -25.22 7.10
C SER A 30 -11.63 -26.69 6.67
N VAL A 31 -10.51 -27.27 6.25
CA VAL A 31 -10.46 -28.69 5.85
C VAL A 31 -9.84 -29.50 6.99
N VAL A 32 -10.60 -30.45 7.53
CA VAL A 32 -10.14 -31.39 8.57
C VAL A 32 -9.88 -32.74 7.90
N ALA A 33 -8.62 -33.19 7.90
CA ALA A 33 -8.20 -34.50 7.44
C ALA A 33 -7.85 -35.41 8.64
N ALA A 34 -7.81 -36.72 8.42
CA ALA A 34 -7.60 -37.73 9.47
C ALA A 34 -6.29 -37.56 10.30
N ARG A 35 -5.33 -36.75 9.85
CA ARG A 35 -4.05 -36.49 10.54
C ARG A 35 -3.59 -35.01 10.46
N GLY A 36 -4.50 -34.06 10.21
CA GLY A 36 -4.15 -32.64 10.13
C GLY A 36 -5.34 -31.75 9.77
N ALA A 37 -5.25 -30.46 10.06
CA ALA A 37 -6.22 -29.45 9.66
C ALA A 37 -5.50 -28.32 8.93
N ALA A 38 -6.08 -27.85 7.82
CA ALA A 38 -5.56 -26.74 7.04
C ALA A 38 -6.67 -25.75 6.71
N LEU A 39 -6.38 -24.45 6.80
CA LEU A 39 -7.27 -23.40 6.33
C LEU A 39 -7.02 -23.17 4.83
N LYS A 40 -8.06 -23.33 4.02
CA LYS A 40 -8.00 -23.02 2.60
C LYS A 40 -8.63 -21.65 2.37
N VAL A 41 -7.85 -20.76 1.76
CA VAL A 41 -8.25 -19.38 1.47
C VAL A 41 -8.19 -19.18 -0.04
N ALA A 42 -9.36 -18.93 -0.63
CA ALA A 42 -9.51 -18.63 -2.04
C ALA A 42 -9.95 -17.17 -2.22
N ALA A 43 -9.09 -16.37 -2.83
CA ALA A 43 -9.45 -15.04 -3.29
C ALA A 43 -10.06 -15.11 -4.70
N GLY A 44 -10.94 -14.14 -5.01
CA GLY A 44 -11.43 -13.93 -6.37
C GLY A 44 -10.31 -13.52 -7.34
N ALA A 45 -10.70 -13.26 -8.59
CA ALA A 45 -9.78 -12.78 -9.61
C ALA A 45 -9.26 -11.36 -9.33
N ALA A 46 -8.05 -11.05 -9.81
CA ALA A 46 -7.47 -9.71 -9.83
C ALA A 46 -7.11 -9.28 -11.26
N TYR A 47 -8.03 -9.49 -12.22
CA TYR A 47 -7.78 -9.27 -13.65
C TYR A 47 -8.22 -7.88 -14.12
N GLN A 48 -7.69 -7.42 -15.26
CA GLN A 48 -8.08 -6.17 -15.93
C GLN A 48 -9.51 -6.20 -16.50
N THR A 49 -10.09 -7.39 -16.71
CA THR A 49 -11.45 -7.53 -17.25
C THR A 49 -12.48 -7.55 -16.12
N ARG A 50 -13.62 -6.88 -16.31
CA ARG A 50 -14.74 -6.82 -15.33
C ARG A 50 -15.68 -8.03 -15.40
N ARG A 51 -15.21 -9.15 -15.98
CA ARG A 51 -16.05 -10.34 -16.20
C ARG A 51 -16.48 -10.98 -14.88
N TRP A 52 -15.71 -10.79 -13.81
CA TRP A 52 -15.98 -11.29 -12.46
C TRP A 52 -15.62 -10.23 -11.41
N PRO A 53 -16.22 -10.24 -10.22
CA PRO A 53 -15.88 -9.30 -9.16
C PRO A 53 -14.41 -9.44 -8.76
N ASN A 54 -13.65 -8.35 -8.88
CA ASN A 54 -12.25 -8.31 -8.50
C ASN A 54 -12.13 -8.26 -6.97
N ARG A 55 -11.48 -9.27 -6.38
CA ARG A 55 -11.39 -9.46 -4.92
C ARG A 55 -10.01 -9.98 -4.51
N ALA A 56 -9.54 -9.56 -3.36
CA ALA A 56 -8.29 -10.04 -2.77
C ALA A 56 -8.41 -10.19 -1.24
N HIS A 57 -7.47 -10.91 -0.65
CA HIS A 57 -7.37 -11.08 0.80
C HIS A 57 -6.00 -10.67 1.28
N TYR A 58 -5.98 -9.87 2.34
CA TYR A 58 -4.78 -9.64 3.12
C TYR A 58 -4.75 -10.61 4.29
N LEU A 59 -3.64 -11.34 4.41
CA LEU A 59 -3.44 -12.31 5.49
C LEU A 59 -2.33 -11.82 6.40
N THR A 60 -2.65 -11.63 7.68
CA THR A 60 -1.66 -11.33 8.73
C THR A 60 -1.53 -12.55 9.62
N ILE A 61 -0.32 -13.08 9.75
CA ILE A 61 -0.04 -14.25 10.60
C ILE A 61 0.64 -13.76 11.87
N ASP A 62 0.05 -14.07 13.02
CA ASP A 62 0.65 -13.88 14.34
C ASP A 62 0.72 -15.24 15.02
N ARG A 63 1.94 -15.69 15.35
CA ARG A 63 2.31 -16.97 15.99
C ARG A 63 1.41 -18.16 15.65
N ASP A 64 0.23 -18.25 16.25
CA ASP A 64 -0.73 -19.36 16.18
C ASP A 64 -2.05 -19.01 15.49
N GLN A 65 -2.17 -17.86 14.84
CA GLN A 65 -3.39 -17.41 14.16
C GLN A 65 -3.09 -16.72 12.82
N VAL A 66 -4.07 -16.78 11.93
CA VAL A 66 -4.13 -15.96 10.71
C VAL A 66 -5.38 -15.10 10.76
N ALA A 67 -5.16 -13.79 10.61
CA ALA A 67 -6.19 -12.80 10.35
C ALA A 67 -6.35 -12.63 8.83
N ILE A 68 -7.59 -12.66 8.34
CA ILE A 68 -7.95 -12.50 6.93
C ILE A 68 -8.81 -11.25 6.80
N PHE A 69 -8.29 -10.26 6.07
CA PHE A 69 -8.97 -9.00 5.77
C PHE A 69 -9.31 -8.94 4.27
N PRO A 70 -10.59 -9.08 3.90
CA PRO A 70 -11.03 -9.08 2.50
C PRO A 70 -11.13 -7.66 1.92
N ILE A 71 -10.74 -7.53 0.66
CA ILE A 71 -10.92 -6.31 -0.14
C ILE A 71 -11.56 -6.62 -1.48
N ARG A 72 -12.33 -5.66 -1.99
CA ARG A 72 -12.96 -5.68 -3.31
C ARG A 72 -12.59 -4.43 -4.08
N TYR A 73 -12.68 -4.53 -5.39
CA TYR A 73 -12.46 -3.41 -6.28
C TYR A 73 -13.79 -2.82 -6.74
N GLU A 74 -13.90 -1.49 -6.68
CA GLU A 74 -15.05 -0.69 -7.15
C GLU A 74 -14.57 0.24 -8.28
N ASP A 75 -15.31 0.31 -9.39
CA ASP A 75 -15.08 1.29 -10.48
C ASP A 75 -15.79 2.62 -10.24
N THR A 76 -16.88 2.61 -9.48
CA THR A 76 -17.80 3.73 -9.36
C THR A 76 -17.96 4.09 -7.88
N PRO A 77 -17.82 5.36 -7.47
CA PRO A 77 -17.66 6.55 -8.30
C PRO A 77 -16.24 6.77 -8.86
N THR A 78 -15.25 6.03 -8.37
CA THR A 78 -13.85 6.09 -8.80
C THR A 78 -13.23 4.71 -8.66
N GLU A 79 -12.16 4.42 -9.41
CA GLU A 79 -11.42 3.16 -9.30
C GLU A 79 -10.70 3.03 -7.94
N ILE A 80 -11.23 2.21 -7.04
CA ILE A 80 -10.72 2.08 -5.68
C ILE A 80 -10.83 0.63 -5.16
N TRP A 81 -9.85 0.21 -4.35
CA TRP A 81 -9.97 -0.99 -3.54
C TRP A 81 -10.55 -0.62 -2.18
N THR A 82 -11.68 -1.23 -1.83
CA THR A 82 -12.42 -0.98 -0.59
C THR A 82 -12.53 -2.26 0.23
N VAL A 83 -12.96 -2.12 1.47
CA VAL A 83 -13.23 -3.26 2.34
C VAL A 83 -14.36 -4.11 1.75
N ASP A 84 -14.19 -5.43 1.77
CA ASP A 84 -15.20 -6.37 1.32
C ASP A 84 -15.90 -7.05 2.50
N PRO A 85 -17.09 -6.58 2.90
CA PRO A 85 -17.78 -7.10 4.07
C PRO A 85 -18.44 -8.47 3.82
N SER A 86 -18.44 -9.00 2.59
CA SER A 86 -19.29 -10.17 2.26
C SER A 86 -18.85 -11.46 2.93
N LEU A 87 -17.57 -11.60 3.30
CA LEU A 87 -17.07 -12.80 3.98
C LEU A 87 -17.27 -12.74 5.50
N PHE A 88 -17.07 -11.56 6.10
CA PHE A 88 -17.10 -11.37 7.54
C PHE A 88 -18.00 -10.19 7.91
N PRO A 89 -19.31 -10.22 7.57
CA PRO A 89 -20.18 -9.07 7.74
C PRO A 89 -20.32 -8.61 9.19
N ASN A 90 -20.08 -9.52 10.15
CA ASN A 90 -20.18 -9.29 11.58
C ASN A 90 -18.81 -9.25 12.29
N GLY A 91 -17.70 -9.35 11.56
CA GLY A 91 -16.36 -9.32 12.13
C GLY A 91 -15.93 -7.89 12.47
N PRO A 92 -15.17 -7.65 13.56
CA PRO A 92 -14.60 -6.33 13.83
C PRO A 92 -13.70 -5.91 12.66
N GLY A 93 -14.03 -4.79 12.02
CA GLY A 93 -13.31 -4.33 10.82
C GLY A 93 -13.49 -5.22 9.59
N TYR A 94 -14.51 -6.10 9.56
CA TYR A 94 -14.73 -7.10 8.51
C TYR A 94 -13.57 -8.08 8.34
N GLU A 95 -12.85 -8.34 9.43
CA GLU A 95 -11.75 -9.31 9.51
C GLU A 95 -12.21 -10.63 10.13
N GLY A 96 -11.74 -11.75 9.60
CA GLY A 96 -11.92 -13.08 10.18
C GLY A 96 -10.61 -13.63 10.72
N ARG A 97 -10.61 -14.20 11.93
CA ARG A 97 -9.42 -14.78 12.57
C ARG A 97 -9.58 -16.29 12.72
N PHE A 98 -8.53 -17.02 12.36
CA PHE A 98 -8.53 -18.47 12.35
C PHE A 98 -7.25 -19.00 13.02
N PRO A 99 -7.35 -20.06 13.84
CA PRO A 99 -6.17 -20.68 14.43
C PRO A 99 -5.33 -21.41 13.38
N LEU A 100 -4.01 -21.43 13.60
CA LEU A 100 -2.97 -22.19 12.89
C LEU A 100 -2.41 -23.24 13.86
N PRO A 101 -3.01 -24.44 13.92
CA PRO A 101 -2.79 -25.40 15.02
C PRO A 101 -1.34 -25.85 15.21
N ARG A 102 -0.51 -25.88 14.16
CA ARG A 102 0.89 -26.33 14.28
C ARG A 102 1.82 -25.23 14.74
N ALA A 103 1.53 -23.98 14.40
CA ALA A 103 2.34 -22.84 14.79
C ALA A 103 2.19 -22.52 16.30
N ALA A 104 1.04 -22.86 16.89
CA ALA A 104 0.79 -22.85 18.34
C ALA A 104 1.70 -23.79 19.16
N ALA A 105 2.23 -24.86 18.54
CA ALA A 105 3.00 -25.90 19.23
C ALA A 105 4.49 -25.57 19.43
N THR A 106 4.96 -24.40 19.00
CA THR A 106 6.38 -24.00 19.11
C THR A 106 6.58 -23.00 20.27
N PRO A 107 7.32 -23.35 21.34
CA PRO A 107 7.49 -22.44 22.48
C PRO A 107 8.40 -21.25 22.12
N SER A 108 7.92 -20.04 22.40
CA SER A 108 8.65 -18.79 22.16
C SER A 108 9.44 -18.35 23.41
N ARG A 109 10.67 -17.86 23.20
CA ARG A 109 11.51 -17.25 24.25
C ARG A 109 11.06 -15.79 24.49
N PRO A 110 10.92 -15.32 25.74
CA PRO A 110 10.55 -13.92 26.00
C PRO A 110 11.72 -12.97 25.70
N SER A 111 11.44 -11.93 24.90
CA SER A 111 12.35 -10.81 24.63
C SER A 111 12.04 -9.67 25.60
N ALA A 112 13.04 -9.23 26.37
CA ALA A 112 12.92 -8.15 27.34
C ALA A 112 12.87 -6.79 26.64
N ALA A 113 11.96 -5.91 27.09
CA ALA A 113 11.80 -4.55 26.60
C ALA A 113 12.93 -3.62 27.12
N PRO A 114 13.44 -2.66 26.32
CA PRO A 114 14.32 -1.60 26.81
C PRO A 114 13.54 -0.52 27.59
N PRO A 115 14.21 0.25 28.48
CA PRO A 115 13.57 1.23 29.34
C PRO A 115 13.13 2.48 28.56
N ALA A 116 12.06 3.10 29.03
CA ALA A 116 11.46 4.30 28.46
C ALA A 116 12.42 5.50 28.54
N ALA A 117 12.82 6.03 27.39
CA ALA A 117 13.38 7.37 27.25
C ALA A 117 12.24 8.39 27.10
N GLY A 118 12.35 9.55 27.77
CA GLY A 118 11.37 10.64 27.72
C GLY A 118 11.14 11.20 26.30
N PRO A 119 10.09 12.01 26.08
CA PRO A 119 9.67 12.40 24.75
C PRO A 119 10.68 13.36 24.11
N VAL A 120 11.58 12.82 23.30
CA VAL A 120 12.31 13.59 22.29
C VAL A 120 11.29 13.97 21.22
N HIS A 121 10.95 15.25 21.09
CA HIS A 121 10.10 15.74 20.01
C HIS A 121 10.96 15.79 18.73
N LEU A 122 11.18 14.64 18.11
CA LEU A 122 11.73 14.57 16.77
C LEU A 122 10.80 15.38 15.85
N PRO A 123 11.34 16.24 14.96
CA PRO A 123 10.51 16.93 13.97
C PRO A 123 9.70 15.86 13.22
N ARG A 124 8.37 15.97 13.30
CA ARG A 124 7.49 15.00 12.66
C ARG A 124 7.76 15.02 11.16
N PHE A 125 8.15 13.88 10.61
CA PHE A 125 8.28 13.69 9.18
C PHE A 125 7.01 14.18 8.46
N ARG A 126 7.18 15.01 7.43
CA ARG A 126 6.09 15.67 6.71
C ARG A 126 5.74 14.88 5.46
N SER A 127 4.47 14.48 5.33
CA SER A 127 3.99 13.72 4.18
C SER A 127 2.47 13.70 4.10
N ASN A 128 1.93 13.83 2.89
CA ASN A 128 0.53 13.54 2.57
C ASN A 128 0.34 12.13 1.97
N VAL A 129 1.42 11.35 1.82
CA VAL A 129 1.33 9.94 1.42
C VAL A 129 0.71 9.13 2.55
N ALA A 130 -0.52 8.68 2.31
CA ALA A 130 -1.26 7.87 3.27
C ALA A 130 -0.46 6.63 3.69
N SER A 131 -0.51 6.30 4.98
CA SER A 131 0.02 5.03 5.46
C SER A 131 -0.74 3.88 4.81
N ARG A 132 -0.14 2.70 4.81
CA ARG A 132 -0.84 1.50 4.34
C ARG A 132 -1.74 0.87 5.39
N HIS A 133 -1.77 1.44 6.59
CA HIS A 133 -2.50 0.86 7.71
C HIS A 133 -2.16 -0.62 7.95
N GLY A 134 -0.89 -1.00 7.72
CA GLY A 134 -0.40 -2.37 7.88
C GLY A 134 -0.57 -3.30 6.67
N LEU A 135 -1.17 -2.84 5.57
CA LEU A 135 -1.35 -3.66 4.36
C LEU A 135 0.00 -3.94 3.66
N PRO A 136 0.31 -5.20 3.27
CA PRO A 136 1.60 -5.59 2.68
C PRO A 136 1.77 -5.18 1.21
N PHE A 137 2.99 -4.75 0.82
CA PHE A 137 3.37 -4.57 -0.60
C PHE A 137 3.78 -5.91 -1.16
N VAL A 138 3.23 -6.30 -2.31
CA VAL A 138 3.52 -7.62 -2.89
C VAL A 138 3.73 -7.55 -4.39
N GLY A 139 4.53 -8.48 -4.91
CA GLY A 139 4.69 -8.72 -6.35
C GLY A 139 5.48 -7.67 -7.10
N ARG A 140 6.17 -6.76 -6.40
CA ARG A 140 6.92 -5.63 -6.99
C ARG A 140 8.25 -5.34 -6.29
N ASP A 141 8.76 -6.26 -5.48
CA ASP A 141 9.97 -6.05 -4.69
C ASP A 141 11.21 -5.76 -5.55
N GLN A 142 11.34 -6.44 -6.70
CA GLN A 142 12.44 -6.21 -7.64
C GLN A 142 12.37 -4.80 -8.25
N LEU A 143 11.20 -4.42 -8.75
CA LEU A 143 10.99 -3.10 -9.36
C LEU A 143 11.15 -1.97 -8.33
N LEU A 144 10.70 -2.20 -7.10
CA LEU A 144 10.90 -1.28 -5.99
C LEU A 144 12.39 -1.08 -5.70
N THR A 145 13.15 -2.18 -5.63
CA THR A 145 14.61 -2.15 -5.43
C THR A 145 15.31 -1.40 -6.57
N GLU A 146 14.85 -1.57 -7.81
CA GLU A 146 15.41 -0.87 -8.98
C GLU A 146 15.16 0.64 -8.92
N VAL A 147 13.91 1.05 -8.62
CA VAL A 147 13.57 2.45 -8.42
C VAL A 147 14.40 3.06 -7.27
N GLU A 148 14.53 2.36 -6.16
CA GLU A 148 15.33 2.81 -5.01
C GLU A 148 16.80 3.00 -5.39
N LYS A 149 17.39 2.09 -6.17
CA LYS A 149 18.77 2.22 -6.66
C LYS A 149 18.95 3.43 -7.58
N LEU A 150 18.01 3.66 -8.50
CA LEU A 150 18.06 4.83 -9.40
C LEU A 150 18.02 6.14 -8.61
N LEU A 151 17.16 6.21 -7.58
CA LEU A 151 17.06 7.37 -6.70
C LEU A 151 18.30 7.54 -5.80
N ASP A 152 18.96 6.45 -5.37
CA ASP A 152 20.20 6.52 -4.58
C ASP A 152 21.41 6.96 -5.39
N ALA A 153 21.44 6.66 -6.69
CA ALA A 153 22.52 7.04 -7.59
C ALA A 153 22.47 8.51 -8.02
N ALA A 154 21.37 9.23 -7.72
CA ALA A 154 21.21 10.62 -8.07
C ALA A 154 22.08 11.53 -7.19
N GLU A 155 23.00 12.27 -7.80
CA GLU A 155 23.85 13.25 -7.12
C GLU A 155 23.23 14.65 -7.05
N ALA A 156 22.14 14.89 -7.78
CA ALA A 156 21.44 16.17 -7.91
C ALA A 156 19.92 15.95 -8.08
N GLU A 157 19.20 17.01 -8.46
CA GLU A 157 17.79 16.90 -8.88
C GLU A 157 17.62 15.86 -9.99
N PHE A 158 16.79 14.87 -9.71
CA PHE A 158 16.59 13.71 -10.55
C PHE A 158 15.11 13.43 -10.73
N VAL A 159 14.70 13.30 -11.99
CA VAL A 159 13.32 12.95 -12.35
C VAL A 159 13.29 11.50 -12.83
N LEU A 160 12.48 10.70 -12.15
CA LEU A 160 12.19 9.33 -12.55
C LEU A 160 10.76 9.25 -13.09
N VAL A 161 10.59 8.73 -14.30
CA VAL A 161 9.28 8.56 -14.94
C VAL A 161 8.83 7.10 -14.83
N LEU A 162 7.70 6.88 -14.16
CA LEU A 162 7.01 5.59 -14.16
C LEU A 162 5.93 5.58 -15.23
N HIS A 163 6.12 4.79 -16.29
CA HIS A 163 5.14 4.64 -17.36
C HIS A 163 4.68 3.19 -17.51
N GLY A 164 3.53 2.98 -18.12
CA GLY A 164 2.95 1.65 -18.32
C GLY A 164 1.43 1.67 -18.37
N PRO A 165 0.78 0.54 -18.66
CA PRO A 165 -0.67 0.46 -18.83
C PRO A 165 -1.47 1.01 -17.63
N PRO A 166 -2.70 1.50 -17.83
CA PRO A 166 -3.61 1.81 -16.73
C PRO A 166 -3.82 0.61 -15.79
N GLY A 167 -4.01 0.87 -14.49
CA GLY A 167 -4.26 -0.17 -13.50
C GLY A 167 -3.06 -1.06 -13.13
N VAL A 168 -1.88 -0.91 -13.76
CA VAL A 168 -0.69 -1.70 -13.45
C VAL A 168 -0.03 -1.37 -12.10
N GLY A 169 -0.61 -0.45 -11.30
CA GLY A 169 -0.14 -0.13 -9.95
C GLY A 169 1.04 0.84 -9.87
N LYS A 170 1.25 1.70 -10.87
CA LYS A 170 2.33 2.72 -10.88
C LYS A 170 2.21 3.67 -9.68
N SER A 171 1.01 4.20 -9.44
CA SER A 171 0.72 5.10 -8.33
C SER A 171 1.04 4.45 -6.98
N GLU A 172 0.71 3.17 -6.81
CA GLU A 172 0.98 2.48 -5.55
C GLU A 172 2.47 2.14 -5.37
N LEU A 173 3.18 1.83 -6.46
CA LEU A 173 4.64 1.71 -6.43
C LEU A 173 5.28 3.05 -5.99
N ALA A 174 4.87 4.17 -6.58
CA ALA A 174 5.39 5.48 -6.21
C ALA A 174 5.11 5.85 -4.75
N ARG A 175 3.90 5.56 -4.26
CA ARG A 175 3.55 5.73 -2.84
C ARG A 175 4.37 4.83 -1.94
N GLU A 176 4.62 3.58 -2.33
CA GLU A 176 5.46 2.67 -1.55
C GLU A 176 6.91 3.16 -1.46
N VAL A 177 7.50 3.62 -2.57
CA VAL A 177 8.83 4.26 -2.58
C VAL A 177 8.87 5.41 -1.60
N ALA A 178 7.88 6.30 -1.63
CA ALA A 178 7.79 7.42 -0.71
C ALA A 178 7.67 6.99 0.77
N ARG A 179 6.89 5.93 1.04
CA ARG A 179 6.75 5.39 2.41
C ARG A 179 8.03 4.74 2.93
N ARG A 180 8.79 4.04 2.10
CA ARG A 180 10.02 3.34 2.53
C ARG A 180 11.21 4.28 2.68
N ARG A 181 11.25 5.35 1.89
CA ARG A 181 12.40 6.26 1.84
C ARG A 181 12.27 7.50 2.71
N ARG A 182 11.41 7.48 3.74
CA ARG A 182 11.21 8.63 4.65
C ARG A 182 12.53 9.17 5.21
N ASP A 183 13.43 8.27 5.62
CA ASP A 183 14.72 8.63 6.23
C ASP A 183 15.70 9.26 5.22
N ARG A 184 15.47 9.11 3.91
CA ARG A 184 16.29 9.71 2.85
C ARG A 184 15.81 11.10 2.42
N TYR A 185 14.57 11.46 2.77
CA TYR A 185 13.95 12.73 2.36
C TYR A 185 13.50 13.52 3.60
N PRO A 186 14.43 14.12 4.38
CA PRO A 186 14.09 14.87 5.59
C PRO A 186 13.20 16.09 5.34
N GLY A 187 13.14 16.61 4.10
CA GLY A 187 12.20 17.66 3.69
C GLY A 187 10.76 17.15 3.51
N GLY A 188 10.58 15.83 3.45
CA GLY A 188 9.30 15.16 3.36
C GLY A 188 9.10 14.39 2.06
N THR A 189 7.98 13.67 2.00
CA THR A 189 7.55 12.98 0.77
C THR A 189 6.11 13.40 0.46
N PHE A 190 5.89 13.95 -0.73
CA PHE A 190 4.58 14.47 -1.12
C PHE A 190 4.09 13.86 -2.42
N PHE A 191 2.78 13.69 -2.49
CA PHE A 191 2.06 13.16 -3.64
C PHE A 191 1.10 14.24 -4.14
N VAL A 192 1.16 14.52 -5.44
CA VAL A 192 0.35 15.52 -6.12
C VAL A 192 -0.37 14.81 -7.25
N ASP A 193 -1.70 14.85 -7.27
CA ASP A 193 -2.43 14.43 -8.46
C ASP A 193 -2.28 15.51 -9.54
N ALA A 194 -1.53 15.19 -10.60
CA ALA A 194 -1.26 16.10 -11.71
C ALA A 194 -2.38 16.15 -12.76
N SER A 195 -3.55 15.59 -12.47
CA SER A 195 -4.74 15.95 -13.21
C SER A 195 -5.04 17.43 -13.01
N ASN A 196 -5.27 18.18 -14.10
CA ASN A 196 -5.31 19.64 -14.11
C ASN A 196 -6.19 20.28 -13.01
N ALA A 197 -7.28 19.62 -12.61
CA ALA A 197 -8.18 20.14 -11.58
C ALA A 197 -7.64 19.99 -10.15
N GLU A 198 -6.88 18.94 -9.87
CA GLU A 198 -6.43 18.59 -8.51
C GLU A 198 -5.03 19.13 -8.19
N LEU A 199 -4.17 19.31 -9.20
CA LEU A 199 -2.77 19.72 -9.02
C LEU A 199 -2.62 20.96 -8.11
N LEU A 200 -3.35 22.03 -8.43
CA LEU A 200 -3.26 23.29 -7.68
C LEU A 200 -3.79 23.14 -6.26
N LEU A 201 -4.87 22.38 -6.09
CA LEU A 201 -5.48 22.16 -4.79
C LEU A 201 -4.55 21.34 -3.89
N ASP A 202 -3.90 20.32 -4.44
CA ASP A 202 -2.92 19.51 -3.71
C ASP A 202 -1.70 20.33 -3.30
N LEU A 203 -1.14 21.16 -4.18
CA LEU A 203 -0.02 22.06 -3.82
C LEU A 203 -0.39 23.01 -2.67
N VAL A 204 -1.59 23.61 -2.71
CA VAL A 204 -2.07 24.46 -1.61
C VAL A 204 -2.24 23.67 -0.32
N ARG A 205 -2.84 22.47 -0.39
CA ARG A 205 -3.02 21.60 0.78
C ARG A 205 -1.69 21.17 1.37
N ILE A 206 -0.70 20.88 0.54
CA ILE A 206 0.66 20.55 0.97
C ILE A 206 1.28 21.75 1.70
N GLY A 207 1.24 22.93 1.08
CA GLY A 207 1.72 24.18 1.68
C GLY A 207 1.12 24.44 3.06
N ALA A 208 -0.21 24.43 3.16
CA ALA A 208 -0.92 24.75 4.39
C ALA A 208 -0.78 23.65 5.47
N ASN A 209 -1.04 22.39 5.12
CA ASN A 209 -1.20 21.32 6.12
C ASN A 209 0.10 20.64 6.50
N HIS A 210 1.10 20.67 5.63
CA HIS A 210 2.34 19.92 5.82
C HIS A 210 3.58 20.81 5.90
N LEU A 211 3.61 21.91 5.15
CA LEU A 211 4.76 22.82 5.15
C LEU A 211 4.60 23.96 6.17
N GLY A 212 3.38 24.20 6.66
CA GLY A 212 3.09 25.24 7.64
C GLY A 212 3.18 26.64 7.04
N LEU A 213 2.87 26.76 5.74
CA LEU A 213 2.88 28.02 5.04
C LEU A 213 1.61 28.79 5.38
N GLU A 214 1.80 30.03 5.83
CA GLU A 214 0.74 30.99 6.10
C GLU A 214 0.77 32.08 5.03
N PRO A 215 0.04 31.88 3.91
CA PRO A 215 0.01 32.87 2.84
C PRO A 215 -0.66 34.17 3.32
N PRO A 216 -0.21 35.35 2.83
CA PRO A 216 -0.75 36.62 3.25
C PRO A 216 -2.26 36.73 2.94
N PRO A 217 -3.01 37.53 3.71
CA PRO A 217 -4.41 37.80 3.43
C PRO A 217 -4.60 38.28 1.99
N GLY A 218 -5.53 37.65 1.26
CA GLY A 218 -5.79 37.98 -0.14
C GLY A 218 -4.87 37.30 -1.17
N ALA A 219 -3.89 36.50 -0.76
CA ALA A 219 -3.06 35.74 -1.70
C ALA A 219 -3.91 34.84 -2.61
N SER A 220 -3.69 34.96 -3.91
CA SER A 220 -4.31 34.16 -4.96
C SER A 220 -3.94 32.69 -4.86
N LEU A 221 -4.72 31.82 -5.52
CA LEU A 221 -4.41 30.38 -5.61
C LEU A 221 -3.00 30.14 -6.18
N LEU A 222 -2.63 30.93 -7.18
CA LEU A 222 -1.36 30.84 -7.87
C LEU A 222 -0.17 31.17 -6.95
N GLU A 223 -0.24 32.29 -6.24
CA GLU A 223 0.80 32.70 -5.28
C GLU A 223 0.98 31.66 -4.17
N ARG A 224 -0.10 31.03 -3.71
CA ARG A 224 -0.04 29.95 -2.70
C ARG A 224 0.68 28.71 -3.24
N CYS A 225 0.43 28.35 -4.49
CA CYS A 225 1.13 27.23 -5.14
C CYS A 225 2.62 27.54 -5.33
N GLU A 226 2.94 28.75 -5.80
CA GLU A 226 4.33 29.20 -5.98
C GLU A 226 5.09 29.21 -4.65
N GLN A 227 4.46 29.69 -3.57
CA GLN A 227 5.03 29.60 -2.21
C GLN A 227 5.31 28.16 -1.76
N ALA A 228 4.39 27.23 -2.04
CA ALA A 228 4.61 25.81 -1.75
C ALA A 228 5.81 25.27 -2.52
N LEU A 229 5.92 25.58 -3.82
CA LEU A 229 7.02 25.09 -4.66
C LEU A 229 8.39 25.65 -4.25
N LEU A 230 8.46 26.96 -3.98
CA LEU A 230 9.69 27.62 -3.53
C LEU A 230 10.18 27.13 -2.16
N SER A 231 9.32 26.47 -1.38
CA SER A 231 9.71 25.89 -0.09
C SER A 231 10.38 24.52 -0.23
N PHE A 232 10.28 23.87 -1.39
CA PHE A 232 11.03 22.66 -1.71
C PHE A 232 12.47 23.00 -2.15
N GLY A 233 13.39 22.03 -2.07
CA GLY A 233 14.76 22.18 -2.57
C GLY A 233 15.81 22.58 -1.53
N SER A 234 15.42 23.19 -0.40
CA SER A 234 16.35 23.51 0.70
C SER A 234 16.82 22.28 1.50
N VAL A 235 16.05 21.21 1.45
CA VAL A 235 16.29 19.92 2.11
C VAL A 235 15.81 18.81 1.16
N PRO A 236 16.49 17.64 1.08
CA PRO A 236 16.07 16.56 0.18
C PRO A 236 14.59 16.19 0.41
N THR A 237 13.81 16.29 -0.66
CA THR A 237 12.35 16.12 -0.67
C THR A 237 11.99 15.25 -1.87
N LEU A 238 11.07 14.30 -1.69
CA LEU A 238 10.52 13.52 -2.80
C LEU A 238 9.14 14.05 -3.17
N LEU A 239 8.97 14.49 -4.41
CA LEU A 239 7.69 14.86 -4.99
C LEU A 239 7.26 13.80 -6.01
N VAL A 240 6.04 13.30 -5.87
CA VAL A 240 5.42 12.37 -6.80
C VAL A 240 4.27 13.10 -7.49
N TYR A 241 4.41 13.32 -8.80
CA TYR A 241 3.32 13.79 -9.66
C TYR A 241 2.66 12.56 -10.29
N ASP A 242 1.44 12.24 -9.89
CA ASP A 242 0.67 11.13 -10.47
C ASP A 242 -0.28 11.61 -11.57
N ASN A 243 -0.71 10.72 -12.46
CA ASN A 243 -1.63 11.07 -13.55
C ASN A 243 -1.14 12.21 -14.47
N VAL A 244 0.18 12.39 -14.61
CA VAL A 244 0.77 13.37 -15.53
C VAL A 244 0.40 13.00 -16.97
N THR A 245 -0.29 13.92 -17.65
CA THR A 245 -0.72 13.74 -19.05
C THR A 245 0.30 14.24 -20.06
N SER A 246 1.07 15.28 -19.70
CA SER A 246 2.19 15.79 -20.48
C SER A 246 3.19 16.53 -19.57
N PHE A 247 4.42 16.71 -20.05
CA PHE A 247 5.43 17.47 -19.30
C PHE A 247 5.02 18.94 -19.15
N GLU A 248 4.43 19.53 -20.19
CA GLU A 248 3.99 20.93 -20.18
C GLU A 248 2.94 21.21 -19.10
N ALA A 249 2.08 20.21 -18.80
CA ALA A 249 1.07 20.32 -17.75
C ALA A 249 1.67 20.52 -16.34
N ILE A 250 2.89 20.00 -16.11
CA ILE A 250 3.57 20.09 -14.82
C ILE A 250 4.79 21.01 -14.84
N ALA A 251 5.27 21.46 -16.00
CA ALA A 251 6.54 22.18 -16.13
C ALA A 251 6.63 23.43 -15.24
N ARG A 252 5.55 24.20 -15.13
CA ARG A 252 5.46 25.37 -14.22
C ARG A 252 5.48 24.97 -12.74
N TRP A 253 5.10 23.73 -12.45
CA TRP A 253 4.84 23.22 -11.12
C TRP A 253 5.92 22.28 -10.62
N LEU A 254 7.07 22.23 -11.29
CA LEU A 254 8.27 21.58 -10.77
C LEU A 254 8.97 22.52 -9.77
N PRO A 255 9.66 21.98 -8.75
CA PRO A 255 10.55 22.78 -7.91
C PRO A 255 11.60 23.52 -8.73
N PRO A 256 12.05 24.70 -8.27
CA PRO A 256 13.10 25.49 -8.91
C PRO A 256 14.49 24.87 -8.79
#